data_AF-A0A820SN35-F1
#
_entry.id   AF-A0A820SN35-F1
#
_cell.length_a   1.000
_cell.length_b   1.000
_cell.length_c   1.000
_cell.angle_alpha   90.00
_cell.angle_beta   90.00
_cell.angle_gamma   90.00
#
_symmetry.space_group_name_H-M   'P 1'
#
loop_
_entity.id
_entity.type
_entity.pdbx_description
1 polymer ?
#
loop_
_entity_poly.entity_id
_entity_poly.type
_entity_poly.pdbx_seq_one_letter_code
_entity_poly.pdbx_strand_id
1 'polypeptide(L)' 'MNDEALKYAERLVPHSYIELARQARRSNEQEIRLILEHKKIPEQPLEENLIEQWLNEIAQMDSNNFKGNMLC' A
#
# COMPACT_ATOMS: atom_id res chain seq x y z
N MET A 1 -0.48 6.81 -1.81
CA MET A 1 -1.26 8.08 -1.78
C MET A 1 -2.46 7.89 -0.85
N ASN A 2 -2.68 8.77 0.14
CA ASN A 2 -3.85 8.70 1.02
C ASN A 2 -5.11 9.30 0.33
N ASP A 3 -6.27 9.17 0.98
CA ASP A 3 -7.54 9.65 0.41
C ASP A 3 -7.54 11.16 0.14
N GLU A 4 -6.80 11.95 0.90
CA GLU A 4 -6.61 13.38 0.65
C GLU A 4 -5.83 13.63 -0.63
N ALA A 5 -4.73 12.90 -0.87
CA ALA A 5 -3.98 12.97 -2.11
C ALA A 5 -4.84 12.57 -3.33
N LEU A 6 -5.75 11.61 -3.17
CA LEU A 6 -6.67 11.20 -4.23
C LEU A 6 -7.70 12.29 -4.58
N LYS A 7 -8.15 13.08 -3.61
CA LYS A 7 -9.02 14.25 -3.89
C LYS A 7 -8.35 15.27 -4.80
N TYR A 8 -7.03 15.47 -4.66
CA TYR A 8 -6.30 16.34 -5.57
C TYR A 8 -6.14 15.72 -6.97
N ALA A 9 -6.05 14.39 -7.06
CA ALA A 9 -5.96 13.68 -8.33
C ALA A 9 -7.25 13.75 -9.17
N GLU A 10 -8.42 14.00 -8.56
CA GLU A 10 -9.68 14.24 -9.30
C GLU A 10 -9.60 15.44 -10.26
N ARG A 11 -8.66 16.36 -10.04
CA ARG A 11 -8.39 17.49 -10.95
C ARG A 11 -7.54 17.10 -12.17
N LEU A 12 -6.94 15.90 -12.15
CA LEU A 12 -5.99 15.41 -13.16
C LEU A 12 -6.54 14.24 -13.96
N VAL A 13 -7.36 13.39 -13.34
CA VAL A 13 -7.93 12.19 -13.96
C VAL A 13 -9.42 12.06 -13.64
N PRO A 14 -10.20 11.32 -14.45
CA PRO A 14 -11.62 11.12 -14.21
C PRO A 14 -11.89 10.46 -12.84
N HIS A 15 -13.01 10.83 -12.22
CA HIS A 15 -13.41 10.29 -10.92
C HIS A 15 -13.54 8.76 -10.93
N SER A 16 -13.97 8.14 -12.04
CA SER A 16 -14.03 6.68 -12.17
C SER A 16 -12.66 6.00 -11.98
N TYR A 17 -11.56 6.65 -12.39
CA TYR A 17 -10.20 6.13 -12.21
C TYR A 17 -9.77 6.20 -10.74
N ILE A 18 -10.24 7.23 -10.02
CA ILE A 18 -10.02 7.36 -8.58
C ILE A 18 -10.73 6.24 -7.81
N GLU A 19 -11.97 5.92 -8.18
CA GLU A 19 -12.71 4.82 -7.56
C GLU A 19 -12.08 3.46 -7.83
N LEU A 20 -11.62 3.21 -9.05
CA LEU A 20 -10.87 1.99 -9.37
C LEU A 20 -9.58 1.88 -8.55
N ALA A 21 -8.84 2.98 -8.39
CA ALA A 21 -7.64 3.01 -7.55
C ALA A 21 -7.96 2.72 -6.08
N ARG A 22 -9.05 3.28 -5.54
CA ARG A 22 -9.52 2.97 -4.17
C ARG A 22 -9.87 1.51 -4.01
N GLN A 23 -10.57 0.92 -4.98
CA GLN A 23 -10.96 -0.48 -4.94
C GLN A 23 -9.74 -1.41 -5.00
N ALA A 24 -8.83 -1.17 -5.94
CA ALA A 24 -7.59 -1.95 -6.05
C ALA A 24 -6.78 -1.89 -4.75
N ARG A 25 -6.64 -0.69 -4.17
CA ARG A 25 -5.94 -0.51 -2.90
C ARG A 25 -6.57 -1.30 -1.75
N ARG A 26 -7.90 -1.26 -1.60
CA ARG A 26 -8.59 -2.04 -0.57
C ARG A 26 -8.39 -3.54 -0.73
N SER A 27 -8.37 -4.03 -1.97
CA SER A 27 -8.08 -5.44 -2.27
C SER A 27 -6.68 -5.83 -1.81
N ASN A 28 -5.68 -5.02 -2.18
CA ASN A 28 -4.29 -5.22 -1.78
C ASN A 28 -4.12 -5.22 -0.24
N GLU A 29 -4.73 -4.26 0.44
CA GLU A 29 -4.70 -4.16 1.91
C GLU A 29 -5.35 -5.36 2.59
N GLN A 30 -6.46 -5.88 2.03
CA GLN A 30 -7.13 -7.07 2.55
C GLN A 30 -6.24 -8.31 2.42
N GLU A 31 -5.56 -8.47 1.28
CA GLU A 31 -4.66 -9.60 1.06
C GLU A 31 -3.43 -9.55 1.97
N ILE A 32 -2.78 -8.39 2.09
CA ILE A 32 -1.67 -8.16 3.03
C ILE A 32 -2.12 -8.46 4.46
N ARG A 33 -3.31 -8.00 4.87
CA ARG A 33 -3.86 -8.28 6.19
C ARG A 33 -3.99 -9.79 6.43
N LEU A 34 -4.54 -10.54 5.48
CA LEU A 34 -4.69 -11.99 5.62
C LEU A 34 -3.35 -12.71 5.80
N ILE A 35 -2.33 -12.31 5.03
CA ILE A 35 -0.96 -12.84 5.15
C ILE A 35 -0.40 -12.57 6.55
N LEU A 36 -0.51 -11.33 7.03
CA LEU A 36 -0.01 -10.92 8.34
C LEU A 36 -0.75 -11.63 9.50
N GLU A 37 -2.07 -11.81 9.36
CA GLU A 37 -2.92 -12.44 10.38
C GLU A 37 -2.63 -13.94 10.50
N HIS A 38 -2.53 -14.66 9.37
CA HIS A 38 -2.34 -16.10 9.37
C HIS A 38 -0.88 -16.53 9.49
N LYS A 39 0.07 -15.64 9.16
CA LYS A 39 1.52 -15.92 9.11
C LYS A 39 1.85 -17.15 8.25
N LYS A 40 1.08 -17.36 7.19
CA LYS A 40 1.22 -18.48 6.25
C LYS A 40 1.51 -17.95 4.87
N ILE A 41 2.23 -18.76 4.10
CA ILE A 41 2.42 -18.51 2.67
C ILE A 41 1.05 -18.72 2.00
N PRO A 42 0.56 -17.75 1.20
CA PRO A 42 -0.70 -17.89 0.48
C PRO A 42 -0.64 -19.05 -0.51
N GLU A 43 -1.78 -19.70 -0.75
CA GLU A 43 -1.86 -20.82 -1.71
C GLU A 43 -1.66 -20.36 -3.16
N GLN A 44 -2.08 -19.12 -3.46
CA GLN A 44 -1.84 -18.48 -4.73
C GLN A 44 -0.60 -17.57 -4.65
N PRO A 45 0.22 -17.50 -5.71
CA PRO A 45 1.32 -16.56 -5.78
C PRO A 45 0.81 -15.12 -5.65
N LEU A 46 1.58 -14.29 -4.94
CA LEU A 46 1.30 -12.86 -4.86
C LEU A 46 1.80 -12.17 -6.12
N GLU A 47 1.03 -11.18 -6.56
CA GLU A 47 1.44 -10.27 -7.62
C GLU A 47 2.65 -9.43 -7.17
N GLU A 48 3.58 -9.17 -8.09
CA GLU A 48 4.85 -8.50 -7.79
C GLU A 48 4.64 -7.09 -7.20
N ASN A 49 3.67 -6.34 -7.73
CA ASN A 49 3.30 -5.02 -7.23
C ASN A 49 2.82 -5.05 -5.76
N LEU A 50 2.14 -6.11 -5.35
CA LEU A 50 1.66 -6.29 -3.99
C LEU A 50 2.82 -6.61 -3.04
N ILE A 51 3.76 -7.45 -3.49
CA ILE A 51 4.99 -7.75 -2.76
C ILE A 51 5.80 -6.48 -2.54
N GLU A 52 6.05 -5.69 -3.59
CA GLU A 52 6.77 -4.43 -3.48
C GLU A 52 6.06 -3.44 -2.57
N GLN A 53 4.74 -3.29 -2.73
CA GLN A 53 3.95 -2.41 -1.86
C GLN A 53 4.10 -2.83 -0.40
N TRP A 54 3.96 -4.13 -0.10
CA TRP A 54 4.06 -4.64 1.25
C TRP A 54 5.46 -4.44 1.87
N LEU A 55 6.51 -4.75 1.12
CA LEU A 55 7.89 -4.56 1.56
C LEU A 55 8.20 -3.08 1.83
N ASN A 56 7.71 -2.18 0.98
CA ASN A 56 7.86 -0.75 1.20
C ASN A 56 7.16 -0.28 2.48
N GLU A 57 5.94 -0.74 2.74
CA GLU A 57 5.21 -0.39 3.98
C GLU A 57 5.95 -0.90 5.23
N ILE A 58 6.49 -2.13 5.21
CA ILE A 58 7.31 -2.65 6.31
C ILE A 58 8.59 -1.82 6.49
N ALA A 59 9.30 -1.53 5.40
CA ALA A 59 10.55 -0.78 5.46
C ALA A 59 10.34 0.63 6.07
N GLN A 60 9.20 1.28 5.79
CA GLN A 60 8.87 2.57 6.40
C GLN A 60 8.63 2.51 7.92
N MET A 61 8.42 1.32 8.50
CA MET A 61 8.27 1.15 9.95
C MET A 61 9.62 1.10 10.68
N ASP A 62 10.72 0.85 9.96
CA ASP A 62 12.04 0.88 10.54
C ASP A 62 12.49 2.33 10.80
N SER A 63 13.00 2.59 12.00
CA SER A 63 13.35 3.94 12.45
C SER A 63 14.45 4.59 11.61
N ASN A 64 15.35 3.81 11.01
CA ASN A 64 16.37 4.30 10.07
C ASN A 64 15.78 4.87 8.77
N ASN A 65 14.53 4.54 8.43
CA ASN A 65 13.83 5.04 7.25
C ASN A 65 12.90 6.23 7.57
N PHE A 66 12.78 6.64 8.84
CA PHE A 66 11.99 7.81 9.22
C PHE A 66 12.64 9.09 8.69
N LYS A 67 11.90 9.83 7.86
CA LYS A 67 12.33 11.13 7.35
C LYS A 67 12.57 12.10 8.52
N GLY A 68 13.80 12.60 8.64
CA GLY A 68 14.17 13.53 9.70
C GLY A 68 14.60 12.87 11.01
N ASN A 69 14.84 11.55 11.02
CA ASN A 69 15.53 10.94 12.16
C ASN A 69 16.95 11.52 12.26
N MET A 70 17.23 12.25 13.35
CA MET A 70 18.52 12.91 13.61
C MET A 70 19.53 12.00 14.32
N LEU A 71 19.22 10.71 14.51
CA LEU A 71 20.14 9.71 15.05
C LEU A 71 20.90 9.03 13.91
N CYS A 72 21.81 9.78 13.31
CA CYS A 72 23.00 9.28 12.63
C CYS A 72 24.22 9.81 13.39
#